data_AF-A0A1F6BUD6-F1
#
_entry.id   AF-A0A1F6BUD6-F1
#
_cell.length_a   1.000
_cell.length_b   1.000
_cell.length_c   1.000
_cell.angle_alpha   90.00
_cell.angle_beta   90.00
_cell.angle_gamma   90.00
#
_symmetry.space_group_name_H-M   'P 1'
#
loop_
_entity.id
_entity.type
_entity.pdbx_description
1 polymer ?
#
loop_
_entity_poly.entity_id
_entity_poly.type
_entity_poly.pdbx_seq_one_letter_code
_entity_poly.pdbx_strand_id
1 'polypeptide(L)' 'MTKKDTMASKTDTELVKLIALTRNTLRTERFSAAGARAKESNSPRKLRMTIARALTEQRARELKVAQ' A
#
# COMPACT_ATOMS: atom_id res chain seq x y z
N MET A 1 10.75 19.65 6.75
CA MET A 1 10.63 18.20 6.46
C MET A 1 9.44 17.64 7.20
N THR A 2 8.34 17.35 6.51
CA THR A 2 7.21 16.63 7.10
C THR A 2 7.64 15.18 7.37
N LYS A 3 7.47 14.71 8.61
CA LYS A 3 7.76 13.32 8.97
C LYS A 3 6.96 12.42 8.03
N LYS A 4 7.62 11.46 7.39
CA LYS A 4 6.92 10.45 6.58
C LYS A 4 6.05 9.64 7.54
N ASP A 5 4.73 9.69 7.39
CA ASP A 5 3.82 8.83 8.13
C ASP A 5 4.25 7.37 7.94
N THR A 6 4.57 6.71 9.04
CA THR A 6 5.03 5.32 9.05
C THR A 6 3.83 4.39 9.07
N MET A 7 3.99 3.13 8.64
CA MET A 7 2.90 2.15 8.78
C MET A 7 2.60 1.83 10.25
N ALA A 8 3.58 2.03 11.12
CA ALA A 8 3.45 1.84 12.56
C ALA A 8 2.45 2.81 13.24
N SER A 9 2.23 4.01 12.70
CA SER A 9 1.27 4.97 13.27
C SER A 9 -0.19 4.64 12.96
N LYS A 10 -0.45 3.68 12.06
CA LYS A 10 -1.80 3.28 11.65
C LYS A 10 -2.35 2.16 12.52
N THR A 11 -3.65 2.16 12.75
CA THR A 11 -4.34 1.02 13.40
C THR A 11 -4.43 -0.18 12.45
N ASP A 12 -4.69 -1.38 12.98
CA ASP A 12 -4.84 -2.58 12.14
C ASP A 12 -5.97 -2.43 11.12
N THR A 13 -7.08 -1.82 11.55
CA THR A 13 -8.23 -1.55 10.67
C THR A 13 -7.87 -0.58 9.54
N GLU A 14 -7.03 0.43 9.82
CA GLU A 14 -6.54 1.36 8.83
C GLU A 14 -5.56 0.71 7.86
N LEU A 15 -4.71 -0.21 8.33
CA LEU A 15 -3.82 -0.99 7.46
C LEU A 15 -4.61 -1.88 6.51
N VAL A 16 -5.66 -2.57 6.99
CA VAL A 16 -6.55 -3.37 6.13
C VAL A 16 -7.22 -2.49 5.07
N LYS A 17 -7.82 -1.36 5.48
CA LYS A 17 -8.46 -0.40 4.57
C LYS A 17 -7.46 0.14 3.55
N LEU A 18 -6.26 0.49 3.98
CA LEU A 18 -5.19 0.98 3.12
C LEU A 18 -4.81 -0.05 2.06
N ILE A 19 -4.66 -1.32 2.43
CA ILE A 19 -4.35 -2.40 1.50
C ILE A 19 -5.46 -2.57 0.46
N ALA A 20 -6.72 -2.60 0.90
CA ALA A 20 -7.86 -2.76 0.00
C ALA A 20 -7.97 -1.62 -1.02
N LEU A 21 -7.88 -0.37 -0.53
CA LEU A 21 -7.91 0.82 -1.38
C LEU A 21 -6.74 0.84 -2.36
N THR A 22 -5.51 0.58 -1.88
CA THR A 22 -4.31 0.62 -2.73
C THR A 22 -4.33 -0.47 -3.80
N ARG A 23 -4.88 -1.66 -3.51
CA ARG A 23 -5.08 -2.73 -4.50
C ARG A 23 -6.09 -2.33 -5.58
N ASN A 24 -7.18 -1.68 -5.20
CA ASN A 24 -8.16 -1.14 -6.15
C ASN A 24 -7.54 -0.06 -7.05
N THR A 25 -6.80 0.88 -6.48
CA THR A 25 -6.09 1.90 -7.26
C THR A 25 -5.09 1.27 -8.23
N LEU A 26 -4.32 0.27 -7.77
CA LEU A 26 -3.36 -0.44 -8.63
C LEU A 26 -4.05 -1.15 -9.79
N ARG A 27 -5.26 -1.70 -9.57
CA ARG A 27 -6.07 -2.28 -10.63
C ARG A 27 -6.47 -1.20 -11.63
N THR A 28 -7.04 -0.08 -11.18
CA THR A 28 -7.43 1.04 -12.04
C THR A 28 -6.27 1.57 -12.87
N GLU A 29 -5.08 1.74 -12.27
CA GLU A 29 -3.89 2.18 -12.98
C GLU A 29 -3.40 1.19 -14.05
N ARG A 30 -3.54 -0.12 -13.80
CA ARG A 30 -3.22 -1.13 -14.81
C ARG A 30 -4.18 -1.08 -15.99
N PHE A 31 -5.48 -0.87 -15.72
CA PHE A 31 -6.48 -0.74 -16.77
C PHE A 31 -6.32 0.56 -17.56
N SER A 32 -6.02 1.69 -16.91
CA SER A 32 -5.80 2.95 -17.62
C SER A 32 -4.53 2.93 -18.48
N ALA A 33 -3.48 2.23 -18.02
CA ALA A 33 -2.24 2.04 -18.80
C ALA A 33 -2.39 1.07 -19.98
N ALA A 34 -3.43 0.23 -20.00
CA ALA A 34 -3.64 -0.73 -21.09
C ALA A 34 -4.11 -0.07 -22.40
N GLY A 35 -4.67 1.15 -22.33
CA GLY A 35 -5.17 1.89 -23.50
C GLY A 35 -4.31 3.07 -23.95
N ALA A 36 -3.35 3.52 -23.13
CA ALA A 36 -2.46 4.64 -23.43
C ALA A 36 -1.23 4.63 -22.52
N ARG A 37 -0.20 5.42 -22.85
CA ARG A 37 0.97 5.59 -21.97
C ARG A 37 0.51 6.18 -20.63
N ALA A 38 0.84 5.48 -19.54
CA ALA A 38 0.57 5.97 -18.20
C ALA A 38 1.24 7.33 -17.98
N LYS A 39 0.48 8.31 -17.48
CA LYS A 39 0.98 9.65 -17.16
C LYS A 39 2.14 9.60 -16.17
N GLU A 40 2.02 8.74 -15.16
CA GLU A 40 3.04 8.49 -14.13
C GLU A 40 3.51 7.03 -14.20
N SER A 41 4.55 6.76 -14.99
CA SER A 41 5.08 5.39 -15.18
C SER A 41 5.52 4.71 -13.88
N ASN A 42 5.87 5.49 -12.85
CA ASN A 42 6.31 5.00 -11.55
C ASN A 42 5.17 4.72 -10.56
N SER A 43 3.92 5.07 -10.89
CA SER A 43 2.79 4.92 -9.96
C SER A 43 2.51 3.45 -9.57
N PRO A 44 2.56 2.45 -10.47
CA PRO A 44 2.25 1.08 -10.08
C PRO A 44 3.32 0.50 -9.15
N ARG A 45 4.58 0.93 -9.31
CA ARG A 45 5.68 0.57 -8.41
C ARG A 45 5.46 1.15 -7.02
N LYS A 46 5.11 2.43 -6.92
CA LYS A 46 4.84 3.10 -5.63
C LYS A 46 3.68 2.43 -4.89
N LEU A 47 2.57 2.12 -5.59
CA LEU A 47 1.43 1.44 -5.00
C LEU A 47 1.77 0.04 -4.47
N ARG A 48 2.54 -0.75 -5.23
CA ARG A 48 3.02 -2.08 -4.77
C ARG A 48 3.89 -1.97 -3.52
N MET A 49 4.79 -0.98 -3.45
CA MET A 49 5.62 -0.75 -2.26
C MET A 49 4.77 -0.38 -1.04
N THR A 50 3.73 0.42 -1.21
CA THR A 50 2.80 0.77 -0.11
C THR A 50 2.09 -0.47 0.41
N ILE A 51 1.59 -1.34 -0.48
CA ILE A 51 0.94 -2.61 -0.10
C ILE A 51 1.92 -3.50 0.69
N ALA A 52 3.13 -3.69 0.17
CA ALA A 52 4.15 -4.50 0.84
C ALA A 52 4.46 -3.98 2.25
N ARG A 53 4.68 -2.67 2.42
CA ARG A 53 4.95 -2.08 3.74
C ARG A 53 3.80 -2.27 4.73
N ALA A 54 2.55 -2.13 4.27
CA ALA A 54 1.39 -2.34 5.13
C ALA A 54 1.25 -3.81 5.56
N LEU A 55 1.49 -4.76 4.65
CA LEU A 55 1.48 -6.20 4.95
C LEU A 55 2.62 -6.60 5.89
N THR A 56 3.81 -6.04 5.71
CA THR A 56 4.95 -6.29 6.61
C THR A 56 4.63 -5.84 8.04
N GLU A 57 4.01 -4.67 8.19
CA GLU A 57 3.59 -4.18 9.50
C GLU A 57 2.53 -5.09 10.14
N GLN A 58 1.50 -5.49 9.39
CA GLN A 58 0.50 -6.44 9.89
C GLN A 58 1.14 -7.74 10.37
N ARG A 59 2.04 -8.32 9.56
CA ARG A 59 2.73 -9.56 9.92
C ARG A 59 3.62 -9.37 11.16
N ALA A 60 4.30 -8.24 11.28
CA ALA A 60 5.11 -7.94 12.46
C ALA A 60 4.25 -7.84 13.73
N ARG A 61 3.02 -7.31 13.63
CA ARG A 61 2.07 -7.25 14.77
C ARG A 61 1.54 -8.63 15.14
N GLU A 62 1.15 -9.44 14.17
CA GLU A 62 0.74 -10.83 14.41
C GLU A 62 1.82 -11.63 15.16
N LEU A 63 3.08 -11.49 14.73
CA LEU A 63 4.21 -12.17 15.37
C LEU A 63 4.46 -11.70 16.81
N LYS A 64 4.20 -10.42 17.13
CA LYS A 64 4.32 -9.90 18.50
C LYS A 64 3.22 -10.38 19.43
N VAL A 65 1.99 -10.56 18.91
CA VAL A 65 0.86 -11.07 19.71
C VAL A 65 1.00 -12.57 19.98
N ALA A 66 1.66 -13.31 19.08
CA ALA A 66 1.90 -14.74 19.22
C ALA A 66 3.11 -15.11 20.10
N GLN A 67 3.90 -14.13 20.54
CA GLN A 67 5.02 -14.28 21.48
C GLN A 67 4.56 -14.05 22.91
#